data_AF-A0A381YVK8-F1
#
_entry.id   AF-A0A381YVK8-F1
#
_cell.length_a   1.000
_cell.length_b   1.000
_cell.length_c   1.000
_cell.angle_alpha   90.00
_cell.angle_beta   90.00
_cell.angle_gamma   90.00
#
_symmetry.space_group_name_H-M   'P 1'
#
loop_
_entity.id
_entity.type
_entity.pdbx_description
1 polymer ?
#
loop_
_entity_poly.entity_id
_entity_poly.type
_entity_poly.pdbx_seq_one_letter_code
_entity_poly.pdbx_strand_id
1 'polypeptide(L)' 'MFYKGGCHCGAVEFEVEASEKIIVVSCNCSICSKSGNLH' A
#
# COMPACT_ATOMS: atom_id res chain seq x y z
N MET A 1 -13.94 3.14 -5.86
CA MET A 1 -13.42 2.15 -6.85
C MET A 1 -12.74 1.04 -6.06
N PHE A 2 -12.91 -0.21 -6.47
CA PHE A 2 -12.22 -1.33 -5.83
C PHE A 2 -10.84 -1.55 -6.48
N TYR A 3 -9.80 -1.62 -5.65
CA TYR A 3 -8.43 -1.87 -6.05
C TYR A 3 -7.94 -3.19 -5.46
N LYS A 4 -7.21 -3.97 -6.27
CA LYS A 4 -6.65 -5.25 -5.84
C LYS A 4 -5.26 -5.06 -5.23
N GLY A 5 -4.98 -5.80 -4.17
CA GLY A 5 -3.66 -5.88 -3.54
C GLY A 5 -3.37 -7.30 -3.04
N GLY A 6 -2.11 -7.58 -2.74
CA GLY A 6 -1.72 -8.90 -2.24
C GLY A 6 -0.24 -8.98 -1.82
N CYS A 7 0.15 -10.06 -1.15
CA CYS A 7 1.57 -10.32 -0.85
C CYS A 7 2.32 -10.70 -2.12
N HIS A 8 3.64 -10.50 -2.11
CA HIS A 8 4.53 -10.93 -3.19
C HIS A 8 4.39 -12.43 -3.54
N CYS A 9 4.00 -13.22 -2.54
CA CYS A 9 3.86 -14.67 -2.58
C CYS A 9 2.53 -15.15 -3.18
N GLY A 10 1.54 -14.26 -3.35
CA GLY A 10 0.18 -14.63 -3.74
C GLY A 10 -0.64 -15.37 -2.68
N ALA A 11 -0.07 -15.70 -1.53
CA ALA A 11 -0.78 -16.36 -0.43
C ALA A 11 -1.83 -15.46 0.26
N VAL A 12 -1.70 -14.14 0.09
CA VAL A 12 -2.62 -13.14 0.62
C VAL A 12 -3.07 -12.26 -0.53
N GLU A 13 -4.38 -12.16 -0.72
CA GLU A 13 -5.04 -11.33 -1.71
C GLU A 13 -6.17 -10.55 -1.02
N PHE A 14 -6.35 -9.29 -1.39
CA PHE A 14 -7.39 -8.43 -0.82
C PHE A 14 -7.85 -7.36 -1.82
N GLU A 15 -9.00 -6.77 -1.52
CA GLU A 15 -9.56 -5.65 -2.27
C GLU A 15 -9.84 -4.48 -1.33
N VAL A 16 -9.57 -3.26 -1.78
CA VAL A 16 -9.78 -2.03 -1.02
C VAL A 16 -10.68 -1.09 -1.81
N GLU A 17 -11.72 -0.58 -1.17
CA GLU A 17 -12.50 0.53 -1.72
C GLU A 17 -11.79 1.86 -1.44
N ALA A 18 -11.44 2.60 -2.49
CA ALA A 18 -10.83 3.92 -2.36
C ALA A 18 -11.32 4.89 -3.44
N SER A 19 -11.00 6.18 -3.25
CA SER A 19 -11.19 7.22 -4.26
C SER A 19 -10.31 6.98 -5.48
N GLU A 20 -10.73 7.51 -6.64
CA GLU A 20 -9.96 7.40 -7.88
C GLU A 20 -8.58 8.08 -7.79
N LYS A 21 -8.52 9.21 -7.08
CA LYS A 21 -7.29 9.92 -6.78
C LYS A 21 -6.85 9.57 -5.36
N ILE A 22 -5.68 8.97 -5.25
CA ILE A 22 -5.04 8.62 -3.97
C ILE A 22 -3.89 9.60 -3.73
N ILE A 23 -3.79 10.13 -2.51
CA ILE A 23 -2.66 10.94 -2.07
C ILE A 23 -1.74 10.02 -1.30
N VAL A 24 -0.45 10.08 -1.61
CA VAL A 24 0.57 9.21 -1.03
C VAL A 24 1.71 10.06 -0.48
N VAL A 25 2.22 9.70 0.69
CA VAL A 25 3.29 10.37 1.45
C VAL A 25 4.48 9.44 1.58
N SER A 26 5.64 9.92 1.13
CA SER A 26 6.92 9.29 1.38
C SER A 26 7.48 9.75 2.73
N CYS A 27 7.25 8.95 3.77
CA CYS A 27 7.77 9.21 5.11
C CYS A 27 9.27 8.83 5.19
N ASN A 28 10.08 9.68 5.81
CA ASN A 28 11.53 9.49 5.94
C ASN A 28 11.98 8.88 7.27
N CYS A 29 11.06 8.41 8.12
CA CYS A 29 11.45 7.77 9.37
C CYS A 29 12.09 6.39 9.12
N SER A 30 12.94 5.94 10.05
CA SER A 30 13.71 4.70 9.88
C SER A 30 12.85 3.45 9.74
N ILE A 31 11.63 3.45 10.30
CA ILE A 31 10.70 2.32 10.23
C ILE A 31 10.14 2.19 8.81
N CYS A 32 9.61 3.29 8.26
CA CYS A 32 8.94 3.29 6.96
C CYS A 32 9.95 3.09 5.83
N SER A 33 11.14 3.69 5.96
CA SER A 33 12.24 3.48 5.02
C SER A 33 12.69 2.01 5.00
N LYS A 34 12.71 1.32 6.16
CA LYS A 34 13.05 -0.11 6.22
C LYS A 34 11.93 -1.01 5.69
N SER A 35 10.66 -0.67 5.92
CA SER A 35 9.53 -1.50 5.48
C SER A 35 9.16 -1.27 4.01
N GLY A 36 9.58 -0.15 3.41
CA GLY A 36 9.30 0.19 2.02
C GLY A 36 7.87 0.66 1.76
N ASN A 37 7.11 1.01 2.82
CA ASN A 37 5.72 1.44 2.69
C ASN A 37 5.65 2.93 2.33
N LEU A 38 4.72 3.27 1.43
CA LEU A 38 4.27 4.64 1.20
C LEU A 38 2.93 4.84 1.90
N HIS A 39 2.80 5.94 2.64
CA HIS A 39 1.62 6.24 3.45
C HIS A 39 0.51 6.90 2.65
#